data_AF-A0A2U2BUZ9-F1
#
_entry.id   AF-A0A2U2BUZ9-F1
#
_cell.length_a   1.000
_cell.length_b   1.000
_cell.length_c   1.000
_cell.angle_alpha   90.00
_cell.angle_beta   90.00
_cell.angle_gamma   90.00
#
_symmetry.space_group_name_H-M   'P 1'
#
loop_
_entity.id
_entity.type
_entity.pdbx_description
1 polymer ?
#
loop_
_entity_poly.entity_id
_entity_poly.type
_entity_poly.pdbx_seq_one_letter_code
_entity_poly.pdbx_strand_id
1 'polypeptide(L)'
;MSAREEEVWGKAEPLATAWREFADYGLEGFDRRGSLRLYERPKAKETIDDIVRREQMLASLEANLKKEFLTRIEGGEFDAYGRDISQAISSPIVKIPNSFFNQDAAGFEVDFDASRLNLLGKTIIDIRVIPADTSKEALAASNGDAAEVSPSDASEMDEQRRPAHRPNTQDAFKAKVREAVRDDPEFLLRGNRTDQAREIKARLYGEGARNLDDMAGCNIDSARRWVGEVANEIIRDA
;
A
#
# COMPACT_ATOMS: atom_id res chain seq x y z
N MET A 1 -18.38 -8.11 6.76
CA MET A 1 -17.24 -7.91 7.66
C MET A 1 -17.77 -7.56 9.03
N SER A 2 -17.14 -8.08 10.08
CA SER A 2 -17.32 -7.49 11.41
C SER A 2 -16.48 -6.21 11.52
N ALA A 3 -16.88 -5.26 12.38
CA ALA A 3 -16.09 -4.04 12.64
C ALA A 3 -14.63 -4.34 13.05
N ARG A 4 -14.37 -5.56 13.52
CA ARG A 4 -13.07 -6.06 13.97
C ARG A 4 -12.13 -6.35 12.81
N GLU A 5 -12.64 -6.93 11.73
CA GLU A 5 -11.85 -7.21 10.53
C GLU A 5 -11.46 -5.92 9.79
N GLU A 6 -12.30 -4.89 9.92
CA GLU A 6 -12.02 -3.56 9.36
C GLU A 6 -10.90 -2.82 10.13
N GLU A 7 -10.80 -3.04 11.44
CA GLU A 7 -9.68 -2.54 12.25
C GLU A 7 -8.35 -3.25 11.89
N VAL A 8 -8.37 -4.57 11.75
CA VAL A 8 -7.20 -5.35 11.29
C VAL A 8 -6.76 -4.90 9.91
N TRP A 9 -7.71 -4.73 8.99
CA TRP A 9 -7.46 -4.20 7.66
C TRP A 9 -6.80 -2.83 7.65
N GLY A 10 -7.21 -1.93 8.55
CA GLY A 10 -6.62 -0.60 8.71
C GLY A 10 -5.15 -0.62 9.12
N LYS A 11 -4.70 -1.68 9.80
CA LYS A 11 -3.32 -1.90 10.25
C LYS A 11 -2.50 -2.76 9.28
N ALA A 12 -3.13 -3.36 8.27
CA ALA A 12 -2.48 -4.23 7.31
C ALA A 12 -1.78 -3.43 6.20
N GLU A 13 -0.62 -3.93 5.76
CA GLU A 13 0.20 -3.30 4.72
C GLU A 13 -0.22 -3.80 3.32
N PRO A 14 -0.32 -2.93 2.31
CA PRO A 14 -0.57 -3.35 0.93
C PRO A 14 0.45 -4.39 0.45
N LEU A 15 0.02 -5.38 -0.34
CA LEU A 15 0.90 -6.42 -0.87
C LEU A 15 2.12 -5.84 -1.61
N ALA A 16 1.94 -4.71 -2.30
CA ALA A 16 2.98 -3.97 -3.00
C ALA A 16 4.20 -3.61 -2.13
N THR A 17 3.97 -3.34 -0.84
CA THR A 17 5.00 -2.90 0.12
C THR A 17 5.28 -3.95 1.20
N ALA A 18 4.30 -4.80 1.52
CA ALA A 18 4.38 -5.78 2.60
C ALA A 18 5.54 -6.75 2.47
N TRP A 19 5.83 -7.23 1.24
CA TRP A 19 6.96 -8.15 1.00
C TRP A 19 8.31 -7.57 1.42
N ARG A 20 8.45 -6.25 1.31
CA ARG A 20 9.66 -5.50 1.65
C ARG A 20 9.67 -5.13 3.13
N GLU A 21 8.54 -4.66 3.66
CA GLU A 21 8.44 -4.27 5.07
C GLU A 21 8.60 -5.47 6.02
N PHE A 22 8.03 -6.62 5.65
CA PHE A 22 8.10 -7.85 6.44
C PHE A 22 9.19 -8.83 5.98
N ALA A 23 10.09 -8.41 5.08
CA ALA A 23 11.17 -9.26 4.56
C ALA A 23 11.97 -9.93 5.69
N ASP A 24 12.26 -9.19 6.76
CA ASP A 24 13.05 -9.66 7.91
C ASP A 24 12.20 -10.01 9.14
N TYR A 25 10.86 -9.94 9.04
CA TYR A 25 9.96 -10.24 10.15
C TYR A 25 10.19 -11.67 10.65
N GLY A 26 10.31 -11.86 11.98
CA GLY A 26 10.47 -13.18 12.60
C GLY A 26 11.80 -13.89 12.33
N LEU A 27 12.76 -13.24 11.66
CA LEU A 27 14.02 -13.84 11.23
C LEU A 27 15.21 -13.08 11.82
N GLU A 28 15.66 -13.53 13.00
CA GLU A 28 16.75 -12.90 13.74
C GLU A 28 18.08 -12.95 12.97
N GLY A 29 18.78 -11.82 12.94
CA GLY A 29 20.11 -11.71 12.32
C GLY A 29 20.12 -11.56 10.80
N PHE A 30 18.96 -11.51 10.14
CA PHE A 30 18.85 -11.23 8.71
C PHE A 30 18.63 -9.74 8.45
N ASP A 31 19.32 -9.19 7.44
CA ASP A 31 19.14 -7.82 6.95
C ASP A 31 18.95 -7.81 5.42
N ARG A 32 17.85 -8.44 4.97
CA ARG A 32 17.50 -8.49 3.55
C ARG A 32 17.06 -7.12 3.04
N ARG A 33 16.41 -6.31 3.88
CA ARG A 33 16.10 -4.91 3.54
C ARG A 33 17.35 -4.09 3.31
N GLY A 34 18.37 -4.22 4.17
CA GLY A 34 19.66 -3.54 3.99
C GLY A 34 20.37 -4.00 2.72
N SER A 35 20.32 -5.30 2.41
CA SER A 35 20.84 -5.87 1.17
C SER A 35 20.18 -5.25 -0.06
N LEU A 36 18.84 -5.18 -0.11
CA LEU A 36 18.11 -4.50 -1.19
C LEU A 36 18.55 -3.04 -1.36
N ARG A 37 18.57 -2.28 -0.25
CA ARG A 37 18.97 -0.87 -0.26
C ARG A 37 20.40 -0.66 -0.78
N LEU A 38 21.28 -1.64 -0.60
CA LEU A 38 22.65 -1.58 -1.10
C LEU A 38 22.72 -1.72 -2.63
N TYR A 39 21.85 -2.52 -3.25
CA TYR A 39 21.78 -2.68 -4.70
C TYR A 39 20.91 -1.61 -5.40
N GLU A 40 19.96 -1.01 -4.69
CA GLU A 40 19.18 0.13 -5.18
C GLU A 40 20.03 1.39 -5.37
N ARG A 41 21.08 1.55 -4.56
CA ARG A 41 21.94 2.72 -4.60
C ARG A 41 22.95 2.64 -5.75
N PRO A 42 22.95 3.59 -6.69
CA PRO A 42 24.03 3.71 -7.66
C PRO A 42 25.36 3.93 -6.95
N LYS A 43 26.41 3.23 -7.38
CA LYS A 43 27.77 3.47 -6.86
C LYS A 43 28.43 4.60 -7.64
N ALA A 44 29.29 5.37 -6.97
CA ALA A 44 30.07 6.38 -7.64
C ALA A 44 31.06 5.71 -8.62
N LYS A 45 31.03 6.11 -9.89
CA LYS A 45 31.87 5.61 -10.99
C LYS A 45 31.52 4.19 -11.48
N GLU A 46 30.24 3.85 -11.61
CA GLU A 46 29.80 2.62 -12.29
C GLU A 46 29.98 2.72 -13.81
N THR A 47 30.45 1.63 -14.42
CA THR A 47 30.37 1.43 -15.88
C THR A 47 28.95 1.00 -16.28
N ILE A 48 28.64 1.03 -17.58
CA ILE A 48 27.35 0.51 -18.08
C ILE A 48 27.18 -0.97 -17.69
N ASP A 49 28.24 -1.76 -17.77
CA ASP A 49 28.21 -3.19 -17.39
C ASP A 49 27.96 -3.37 -15.88
N ASP A 50 28.49 -2.49 -15.03
CA ASP A 50 28.23 -2.51 -13.59
C ASP A 50 26.76 -2.20 -13.28
N ILE A 51 26.16 -1.23 -13.99
CA ILE A 51 24.75 -0.88 -13.86
C ILE A 51 23.87 -2.07 -14.24
N VAL A 52 24.11 -2.66 -15.42
CA VAL A 52 23.34 -3.82 -15.91
C VAL A 52 23.43 -4.98 -14.94
N ARG A 53 24.63 -5.29 -14.43
CA ARG A 53 24.81 -6.35 -13.43
C ARG A 53 24.07 -6.04 -12.14
N ARG A 54 24.15 -4.80 -11.64
CA ARG A 54 23.47 -4.37 -10.41
C ARG A 54 21.94 -4.50 -10.54
N GLU A 55 21.38 -4.07 -11.67
CA GLU A 55 19.94 -4.19 -11.96
C GLU A 55 19.48 -5.65 -12.04
N GLN A 56 20.27 -6.52 -12.69
CA GLN A 56 19.98 -7.96 -12.72
C GLN A 56 20.02 -8.59 -11.32
N MET A 57 21.00 -8.20 -10.50
CA MET A 57 21.10 -8.67 -9.12
C MET A 57 19.93 -8.19 -8.27
N LEU A 58 19.55 -6.91 -8.42
CA LEU A 58 18.40 -6.33 -7.72
C LEU A 58 17.11 -7.06 -8.11
N ALA A 59 16.84 -7.22 -9.41
CA ALA A 59 15.66 -7.92 -9.90
C ALA A 59 15.59 -9.37 -9.39
N SER A 60 16.74 -10.06 -9.35
CA SER A 60 16.83 -11.43 -8.82
C SER A 60 16.55 -11.49 -7.32
N LEU A 61 17.09 -10.55 -6.54
CA LEU A 61 16.84 -10.45 -5.11
C LEU A 61 15.37 -10.15 -4.83
N GLU A 62 14.77 -9.19 -5.54
CA GLU A 62 13.36 -8.87 -5.40
C GLU A 62 12.46 -10.06 -5.74
N ALA A 63 12.73 -10.75 -6.84
CA ALA A 63 11.98 -11.94 -7.24
C ALA A 63 12.05 -13.05 -6.17
N ASN A 64 13.24 -13.29 -5.62
CA ASN A 64 13.43 -14.28 -4.56
C ASN A 64 12.68 -13.91 -3.28
N LEU A 65 12.77 -12.64 -2.85
CA LEU A 65 12.07 -12.16 -1.65
C LEU A 65 10.56 -12.21 -1.80
N LYS A 66 10.04 -11.80 -2.97
CA LYS A 66 8.60 -11.91 -3.28
C LYS A 66 8.14 -13.37 -3.24
N LYS A 67 8.90 -14.29 -3.83
CA LYS A 67 8.61 -15.74 -3.80
C LYS A 67 8.63 -16.31 -2.38
N GLU A 68 9.63 -15.96 -1.59
CA GLU A 68 9.72 -16.37 -0.18
C GLU A 68 8.54 -15.81 0.61
N PHE A 69 8.21 -14.53 0.43
CA PHE A 69 7.11 -13.89 1.13
C PHE A 69 5.76 -14.57 0.86
N LEU A 70 5.45 -14.93 -0.39
CA LEU A 70 4.23 -15.70 -0.72
C LEU A 70 4.23 -17.07 -0.04
N THR A 71 5.38 -17.75 0.00
CA THR A 71 5.53 -19.04 0.70
C THR A 71 5.24 -18.90 2.20
N ARG A 72 5.66 -17.79 2.81
CA ARG A 72 5.40 -17.51 4.23
C ARG A 72 3.94 -17.15 4.50
N ILE A 73 3.27 -16.46 3.55
CA ILE A 73 1.81 -16.28 3.61
C ILE A 73 1.11 -17.64 3.50
N GLU A 74 1.48 -18.49 2.54
CA GLU A 74 0.94 -19.85 2.40
C GLU A 74 1.14 -20.68 3.68
N GLY A 75 2.33 -20.58 4.29
CA GLY A 75 2.69 -21.24 5.54
C GLY A 75 1.98 -20.72 6.79
N GLY A 76 1.21 -19.63 6.69
CA GLY A 76 0.42 -19.10 7.80
C GLY A 76 1.14 -18.12 8.73
N GLU A 77 2.34 -17.66 8.37
CA GLU A 77 3.06 -16.64 9.15
C GLU A 77 2.40 -15.26 9.03
N PHE A 78 1.68 -15.03 7.93
CA PHE A 78 0.96 -13.80 7.65
C PHE A 78 -0.49 -14.10 7.30
N ASP A 79 -1.37 -13.23 7.75
CA ASP A 79 -2.75 -13.17 7.29
C ASP A 79 -2.86 -12.18 6.13
N ALA A 80 -3.57 -12.59 5.08
CA ALA A 80 -3.89 -11.74 3.96
C ALA A 80 -5.39 -11.49 3.88
N TYR A 81 -5.76 -10.28 3.50
CA TYR A 81 -7.11 -9.84 3.29
C TYR A 81 -7.19 -9.20 1.90
N GLY A 82 -8.36 -9.18 1.28
CA GLY A 82 -8.55 -8.53 -0.01
C GLY A 82 -10.02 -8.49 -0.43
N ARG A 83 -10.30 -7.91 -1.59
CA ARG A 83 -11.65 -7.86 -2.18
C ARG A 83 -11.76 -8.85 -3.34
N ASP A 84 -12.63 -9.84 -3.21
CA ASP A 84 -12.93 -10.80 -4.28
C ASP A 84 -13.92 -10.16 -5.27
N ILE A 85 -13.42 -9.62 -6.38
CA ILE A 85 -14.23 -8.91 -7.37
C ILE A 85 -14.77 -9.82 -8.49
N SER A 86 -14.65 -11.14 -8.34
CA SER A 86 -15.00 -12.11 -9.38
C SER A 86 -16.48 -12.06 -9.77
N GLN A 87 -17.34 -11.60 -8.87
CA GLN A 87 -18.78 -11.48 -9.08
C GLN A 87 -19.29 -10.03 -9.09
N ALA A 88 -18.66 -9.12 -8.35
CA ALA A 88 -19.04 -7.72 -8.28
C ALA A 88 -17.87 -6.84 -7.82
N ILE A 89 -17.78 -5.61 -8.33
CA ILE A 89 -16.72 -4.65 -7.95
C ILE A 89 -16.89 -4.18 -6.49
N SER A 90 -18.12 -4.14 -5.98
CA SER A 90 -18.45 -3.72 -4.61
C SER A 90 -18.28 -4.81 -3.55
N SER A 91 -17.52 -5.87 -3.84
CA SER A 91 -17.34 -6.98 -2.92
C SER A 91 -16.74 -6.56 -1.58
N PRO A 92 -17.21 -7.17 -0.47
CA PRO A 92 -16.65 -6.92 0.85
C PRO A 92 -15.18 -7.37 0.89
N ILE A 93 -14.41 -6.76 1.78
CA ILE A 93 -13.10 -7.29 2.13
C ILE A 93 -13.30 -8.61 2.87
N VAL A 94 -12.52 -9.61 2.51
CA VAL A 94 -12.54 -10.96 3.07
C VAL A 94 -11.12 -11.39 3.44
N LYS A 95 -10.98 -12.22 4.46
CA LYS A 95 -9.74 -12.95 4.71
C LYS A 95 -9.50 -13.91 3.54
N ILE A 96 -8.33 -13.81 2.94
CA ILE A 96 -7.91 -14.68 1.84
C ILE A 96 -7.36 -15.96 2.48
N PRO A 97 -7.84 -17.15 2.07
CA PRO A 97 -7.26 -18.40 2.55
C PRO A 97 -5.76 -18.46 2.21
N ASN A 98 -4.92 -18.81 3.19
CA ASN A 98 -3.47 -18.88 2.99
C ASN A 98 -3.07 -19.81 1.83
N SER A 99 -3.81 -20.91 1.64
CA SER A 99 -3.62 -21.83 0.50
C SER A 99 -3.79 -21.20 -0.88
N PHE A 100 -4.40 -20.02 -0.99
CA PHE A 100 -4.48 -19.28 -2.26
C PHE A 100 -3.13 -18.69 -2.67
N PHE A 101 -2.14 -18.67 -1.79
CA PHE A 101 -0.78 -18.24 -2.09
C PHE A 101 0.14 -19.39 -2.51
N ASN A 102 -0.43 -20.58 -2.78
CA ASN A 102 0.29 -21.70 -3.37
C ASN A 102 0.72 -21.37 -4.80
N GLN A 103 2.02 -21.18 -4.98
CA GLN A 103 2.62 -20.74 -6.24
C GLN A 103 2.65 -21.84 -7.31
N ASP A 104 2.45 -23.10 -6.93
CA ASP A 104 2.37 -24.24 -7.85
C ASP A 104 0.93 -24.51 -8.30
N ALA A 105 -0.06 -23.78 -7.77
CA ALA A 105 -1.45 -23.94 -8.14
C ALA A 105 -1.71 -23.47 -9.58
N ALA A 106 -2.50 -24.26 -10.31
CA ALA A 106 -2.85 -23.94 -11.69
C ALA A 106 -3.60 -22.59 -11.78
N GLY A 107 -3.11 -21.71 -12.64
CA GLY A 107 -3.67 -20.36 -12.83
C GLY A 107 -3.37 -19.39 -11.68
N PHE A 108 -2.37 -19.69 -10.85
CA PHE A 108 -1.82 -18.73 -9.89
C PHE A 108 -1.11 -17.59 -10.62
N GLU A 109 -1.63 -16.37 -10.48
CA GLU A 109 -0.97 -15.16 -10.94
C GLU A 109 -1.06 -14.09 -9.88
N VAL A 110 0.08 -13.53 -9.49
CA VAL A 110 0.14 -12.45 -8.51
C VAL A 110 0.81 -11.23 -9.12
N ASP A 111 0.18 -10.09 -8.89
CA ASP A 111 0.69 -8.78 -9.25
C ASP A 111 0.87 -7.98 -7.96
N PHE A 112 2.12 -7.86 -7.52
CA PHE A 112 2.44 -7.15 -6.28
C PHE A 112 2.09 -5.67 -6.37
N ASP A 113 2.41 -5.03 -7.50
CA ASP A 113 2.25 -3.58 -7.65
C ASP A 113 0.76 -3.20 -7.71
N ALA A 114 -0.07 -4.01 -8.36
CA ALA A 114 -1.52 -3.88 -8.36
C ALA A 114 -2.18 -4.44 -7.09
N SER A 115 -1.41 -5.12 -6.23
CA SER A 115 -1.92 -5.88 -5.07
C SER A 115 -3.09 -6.79 -5.46
N ARG A 116 -2.87 -7.59 -6.51
CA ARG A 116 -3.86 -8.46 -7.14
C ARG A 116 -3.40 -9.91 -7.16
N LEU A 117 -4.35 -10.82 -6.98
CA LEU A 117 -4.18 -12.27 -7.11
C LEU A 117 -5.28 -12.82 -8.01
N ASN A 118 -4.90 -13.52 -9.07
CA ASN A 118 -5.80 -14.38 -9.83
C ASN A 118 -5.52 -15.83 -9.44
N LEU A 119 -6.56 -16.57 -9.08
CA LEU A 119 -6.45 -18.00 -8.81
C LEU A 119 -7.83 -18.68 -8.87
N LEU A 120 -7.91 -19.87 -9.47
CA LEU A 120 -9.16 -20.67 -9.52
C LEU A 120 -10.37 -19.89 -10.08
N GLY A 121 -10.14 -19.04 -11.08
CA GLY A 121 -11.17 -18.19 -11.67
C GLY A 121 -11.62 -17.03 -10.78
N LYS A 122 -10.93 -16.79 -9.66
CA LYS A 122 -11.15 -15.65 -8.79
C LYS A 122 -10.15 -14.54 -9.08
N THR A 123 -10.61 -13.30 -8.98
CA THR A 123 -9.78 -12.09 -9.01
C THR A 123 -9.92 -11.37 -7.67
N ILE A 124 -8.85 -11.34 -6.90
CA ILE A 124 -8.78 -10.65 -5.60
C ILE A 124 -7.88 -9.43 -5.74
N ILE A 125 -8.35 -8.26 -5.29
CA ILE A 125 -7.63 -6.98 -5.39
C ILE A 125 -7.49 -6.30 -4.03
N ASP A 126 -6.73 -5.21 -3.99
CA ASP A 126 -6.44 -4.40 -2.79
C ASP A 126 -5.85 -5.27 -1.68
N ILE A 127 -5.07 -6.29 -2.04
CA ILE A 127 -4.58 -7.27 -1.07
C ILE A 127 -3.71 -6.58 -0.02
N ARG A 128 -4.03 -6.81 1.25
CA ARG A 128 -3.24 -6.34 2.39
C ARG A 128 -2.83 -7.51 3.27
N VAL A 129 -1.63 -7.40 3.82
CA VAL A 129 -0.98 -8.46 4.58
C VAL A 129 -0.57 -7.92 5.95
N ILE A 130 -0.75 -8.74 6.96
CA ILE A 130 -0.38 -8.44 8.35
C ILE A 130 0.22 -9.70 8.99
N PRO A 131 1.19 -9.58 9.91
CA PRO A 131 1.64 -10.74 10.68
C PRO A 131 0.48 -11.44 11.41
N ALA A 132 0.47 -12.78 11.37
CA ALA A 132 -0.63 -13.56 11.92
C ALA A 132 -0.83 -13.35 13.42
N ASP A 133 0.25 -13.12 14.18
CA ASP A 133 0.16 -12.89 15.62
C ASP A 133 -0.44 -11.51 15.94
N THR A 134 -0.07 -10.47 15.19
CA THR A 134 -0.69 -9.13 15.29
C THR A 134 -2.18 -9.17 14.93
N SER A 135 -2.55 -9.96 13.92
CA SER A 135 -3.96 -10.20 13.56
C SER A 135 -4.73 -10.85 14.71
N LYS A 136 -4.19 -11.91 15.33
CA LYS A 136 -4.80 -12.58 16.50
C LYS A 136 -4.96 -11.63 17.68
N GLU A 137 -3.94 -10.84 18.00
CA GLU A 137 -3.99 -9.86 19.10
C GLU A 137 -5.06 -8.81 18.88
N ALA A 138 -5.16 -8.24 17.67
CA ALA A 138 -6.19 -7.27 17.33
C ALA A 138 -7.61 -7.86 17.42
N LEU A 139 -7.79 -9.11 17.01
CA LEU A 139 -9.06 -9.83 17.14
C LEU A 139 -9.39 -10.20 18.59
N ALA A 140 -8.38 -10.48 19.42
CA ALA A 140 -8.55 -10.86 20.84
C ALA A 140 -8.80 -9.66 21.76
N ALA A 141 -8.14 -8.52 21.54
CA ALA A 141 -8.34 -7.29 22.31
C ALA A 141 -9.80 -6.79 22.25
N SER A 142 -10.51 -7.08 21.16
CA SER A 142 -11.93 -6.75 21.00
C SER A 142 -12.90 -7.65 21.80
N ASN A 143 -12.41 -8.70 22.48
CA ASN A 143 -13.22 -9.59 23.31
C ASN A 143 -13.11 -9.32 24.83
N GLY A 144 -12.23 -8.40 25.25
CA GLY A 144 -12.01 -8.09 26.66
C GLY A 144 -12.49 -6.70 27.04
N ASP A 145 -13.80 -6.47 27.07
CA ASP A 145 -14.42 -5.53 28.02
C ASP A 145 -15.96 -5.68 28.00
N ALA A 146 -16.42 -6.65 28.81
CA ALA A 146 -17.77 -6.70 29.33
C ALA A 146 -17.67 -6.78 30.86
N ALA A 147 -17.24 -5.70 31.50
CA ALA A 147 -17.44 -5.50 32.92
C ALA A 147 -17.54 -3.99 33.26
N GLU A 148 -18.73 -3.64 33.73
CA GLU A 148 -19.09 -2.51 34.59
C GLU A 148 -19.12 -1.07 34.02
N VAL A 149 -20.36 -0.67 33.75
CA VAL A 149 -20.84 0.71 33.70
C VAL A 149 -20.63 1.39 35.06
N SER A 150 -20.13 2.63 35.05
CA SER A 150 -20.68 3.70 35.89
C SER A 150 -20.55 5.05 35.18
N PRO A 151 -21.65 5.83 35.08
CA PRO A 151 -21.64 7.16 34.47
C PRO A 151 -21.39 8.22 35.54
N SER A 152 -20.57 9.23 35.25
CA SER A 152 -20.67 10.53 35.92
C SER A 152 -20.02 11.64 35.09
N ASP A 153 -20.88 12.59 34.76
CA ASP A 153 -20.68 14.02 34.59
C ASP A 153 -19.91 14.59 33.39
N ALA A 154 -20.71 15.32 32.61
CA ALA A 154 -20.34 16.29 31.60
C ALA A 154 -19.59 17.49 32.19
N SER A 155 -18.70 18.08 31.38
CA SER A 155 -18.67 19.53 31.17
C SER A 155 -17.86 19.89 29.93
N GLU A 156 -18.44 20.81 29.16
CA GLU A 156 -17.93 21.43 27.94
C GLU A 156 -16.74 22.40 28.19
N MET A 157 -16.13 22.80 27.06
CA MET A 157 -15.22 23.95 26.84
C MET A 157 -13.78 23.74 27.37
N ASP A 158 -12.72 24.00 26.61
CA ASP A 158 -12.49 25.24 25.88
C ASP A 158 -11.55 25.05 24.66
N GLU A 159 -11.71 25.97 23.73
CA GLU A 159 -11.08 26.08 22.43
C GLU A 159 -9.64 26.61 22.54
N GLN A 160 -8.93 26.61 21.40
CA GLN A 160 -7.70 27.38 21.10
C GLN A 160 -6.34 26.75 21.45
N ARG A 161 -5.73 26.20 20.40
CA ARG A 161 -4.46 26.71 19.82
C ARG A 161 -4.26 26.12 18.42
N ARG A 162 -4.78 26.80 17.39
CA ARG A 162 -4.34 26.64 16.00
C ARG A 162 -3.09 27.48 15.78
N PRO A 163 -1.95 26.93 15.34
CA PRO A 163 -0.96 27.72 14.63
C PRO A 163 -1.31 27.75 13.13
N ALA A 164 -1.03 28.89 12.51
CA ALA A 164 -1.31 29.26 11.13
C ALA A 164 -0.93 28.16 10.11
N HIS A 165 -1.92 27.72 9.33
CA HIS A 165 -1.81 26.67 8.33
C HIS A 165 -1.04 27.18 7.10
N ARG A 166 0.26 26.85 7.00
CA ARG A 166 0.91 26.77 5.69
C ARG A 166 0.18 25.67 4.91
N PRO A 167 -0.16 25.86 3.62
CA PRO A 167 -0.78 24.79 2.84
C PRO A 167 0.17 23.59 2.85
N ASN A 168 -0.29 22.47 3.44
CA ASN A 168 0.44 21.22 3.41
C ASN A 168 0.60 20.81 1.95
N THR A 169 1.81 20.42 1.54
CA THR A 169 2.11 20.01 0.16
C THR A 169 1.14 18.94 -0.33
N GLN A 170 0.68 18.06 0.57
CA GLN A 170 -0.36 17.07 0.31
C GLN A 170 -1.71 17.70 -0.07
N ASP A 171 -2.18 18.72 0.66
CA ASP A 171 -3.50 19.33 0.42
C ASP A 171 -3.54 20.07 -0.91
N ALA A 172 -2.46 20.80 -1.22
CA ALA A 172 -2.29 21.45 -2.52
C ALA A 172 -2.26 20.42 -3.65
N PHE A 173 -1.58 19.30 -3.43
CA PHE A 173 -1.51 18.22 -4.40
C PHE A 173 -2.88 17.59 -4.66
N LYS A 174 -3.57 17.17 -3.59
CA LYS A 174 -4.91 16.58 -3.68
C LYS A 174 -5.92 17.53 -4.31
N ALA A 175 -5.86 18.83 -3.99
CA ALA A 175 -6.71 19.83 -4.61
C ALA A 175 -6.51 19.87 -6.13
N LYS A 176 -5.25 19.79 -6.60
CA LYS A 176 -4.95 19.76 -8.04
C LYS A 176 -5.39 18.46 -8.71
N VAL A 177 -5.32 17.32 -8.02
CA VAL A 177 -5.90 16.07 -8.54
C VAL A 177 -7.40 16.23 -8.77
N ARG A 178 -8.14 16.80 -7.80
CA ARG A 178 -9.58 17.04 -7.95
C ARG A 178 -9.91 18.02 -9.07
N GLU A 179 -9.08 19.04 -9.28
CA GLU A 179 -9.20 19.96 -10.42
C GLU A 179 -8.99 19.22 -11.75
N ALA A 180 -7.95 18.38 -11.85
CA ALA A 180 -7.70 17.59 -13.05
C ALA A 180 -8.85 16.63 -13.40
N VAL A 181 -9.49 16.03 -12.40
CA VAL A 181 -10.68 15.17 -12.60
C VAL A 181 -11.91 15.98 -12.99
N ARG A 182 -12.05 17.20 -12.49
CA ARG A 182 -13.12 18.11 -12.91
C ARG A 182 -12.96 18.52 -14.38
N ASP A 183 -11.73 18.78 -14.81
CA ASP A 183 -11.41 19.19 -16.17
C ASP A 183 -11.43 18.03 -17.18
N ASP A 184 -10.98 16.84 -16.76
CA ASP A 184 -11.04 15.59 -17.51
C ASP A 184 -11.58 14.47 -16.59
N PRO A 185 -12.89 14.14 -16.67
CA PRO A 185 -13.49 13.07 -15.87
C PRO A 185 -12.84 11.69 -16.08
N GLU A 186 -12.14 11.48 -17.20
CA GLU A 186 -11.41 10.24 -17.48
C GLU A 186 -9.95 10.27 -16.98
N PHE A 187 -9.50 11.36 -16.34
CA PHE A 187 -8.12 11.52 -15.87
C PHE A 187 -7.62 10.35 -15.01
N LEU A 188 -8.47 9.84 -14.10
CA LEU A 188 -8.14 8.71 -13.24
C LEU A 188 -8.20 7.35 -13.95
N LEU A 189 -8.87 7.30 -15.10
CA LEU A 189 -9.04 6.10 -15.94
C LEU A 189 -7.96 5.97 -17.00
N ARG A 190 -7.26 7.07 -17.31
CA ARG A 190 -6.19 7.14 -18.31
C ARG A 190 -4.83 7.05 -17.61
N GLY A 191 -3.98 6.14 -18.09
CA GLY A 191 -2.61 5.97 -17.59
C GLY A 191 -2.49 5.27 -16.24
N ASN A 192 -1.26 5.01 -15.81
CA ASN A 192 -0.99 4.47 -14.49
C ASN A 192 -0.86 5.62 -13.46
N ARG A 193 -0.90 5.28 -12.16
CA ARG A 193 -0.81 6.27 -11.07
C ARG A 193 0.48 7.11 -11.10
N THR A 194 1.56 6.57 -11.67
CA THR A 194 2.82 7.29 -11.82
C THR A 194 2.67 8.39 -12.87
N ASP A 195 2.11 8.08 -14.02
CA ASP A 195 1.88 9.06 -15.09
C ASP A 195 0.91 10.16 -14.63
N GLN A 196 -0.15 9.79 -13.92
CA GLN A 196 -1.08 10.73 -13.28
C GLN A 196 -0.37 11.62 -12.26
N ALA A 197 0.47 11.04 -11.39
CA ALA A 197 1.23 11.81 -10.41
C ALA A 197 2.22 12.78 -11.08
N ARG A 198 2.92 12.34 -12.14
CA ARG A 198 3.83 13.18 -12.93
C ARG A 198 3.10 14.34 -13.61
N GLU A 199 1.91 14.09 -14.13
CA GLU A 199 1.07 15.13 -14.73
C GLU A 199 0.62 16.16 -13.69
N ILE A 200 0.21 15.73 -12.50
CA ILE A 200 -0.15 16.65 -11.40
C ILE A 200 1.06 17.44 -10.92
N LYS A 201 2.24 16.82 -10.84
CA LYS A 201 3.50 17.53 -10.54
C LYS A 201 3.80 18.59 -11.59
N ALA A 202 3.63 18.29 -12.87
CA ALA A 202 3.79 19.25 -13.95
C ALA A 202 2.80 20.43 -13.82
N ARG A 203 1.54 20.14 -13.46
CA ARG A 203 0.50 21.16 -13.25
C ARG A 203 0.71 22.04 -12.00
N LEU A 204 1.39 21.52 -10.96
CA LEU A 204 1.65 22.24 -9.70
C LEU A 204 2.96 23.02 -9.70
N TYR A 205 4.02 22.44 -10.25
CA TYR A 205 5.39 22.93 -10.11
C TYR A 205 6.05 23.26 -11.46
N GLY A 206 5.32 23.09 -12.56
CA GLY A 206 5.79 23.31 -13.92
C GLY A 206 6.39 22.05 -14.58
N GLU A 207 6.55 22.10 -15.89
CA GLU A 207 6.93 20.95 -16.72
C GLU A 207 8.27 20.31 -16.33
N GLY A 208 9.21 21.11 -15.80
CA GLY A 208 10.49 20.62 -15.29
C GLY A 208 10.39 19.68 -14.08
N ALA A 209 9.25 19.67 -13.38
CA ALA A 209 8.99 18.79 -12.24
C ALA A 209 8.39 17.43 -12.63
N ARG A 210 7.99 17.25 -13.91
CA ARG A 210 7.28 16.05 -14.38
C ARG A 210 8.06 14.76 -14.10
N ASN A 211 9.37 14.76 -14.33
CA ASN A 211 10.23 13.58 -14.22
C ASN A 211 11.15 13.61 -13.00
N LEU A 212 10.94 14.55 -12.07
CA LEU A 212 11.69 14.57 -10.82
C LEU A 212 11.05 13.58 -9.86
N ASP A 213 11.67 12.42 -9.65
CA ASP A 213 11.12 11.42 -8.74
C ASP A 213 11.25 11.84 -7.26
N ASP A 214 12.23 12.69 -6.93
CA ASP A 214 12.40 13.25 -5.60
C ASP A 214 12.30 14.78 -5.62
N MET A 215 11.41 15.32 -4.78
CA MET A 215 11.21 16.76 -4.57
C MET A 215 10.88 17.00 -3.10
N ALA A 216 11.38 18.11 -2.56
CA ALA A 216 11.13 18.50 -1.18
C ALA A 216 9.63 18.53 -0.87
N GLY A 217 9.18 17.58 -0.03
CA GLY A 217 7.79 17.44 0.38
C GLY A 217 6.85 16.78 -0.65
N CYS A 218 7.33 16.28 -1.80
CA CYS A 218 6.52 15.63 -2.83
C CYS A 218 7.35 14.65 -3.70
N ASN A 219 7.81 13.55 -3.12
CA ASN A 219 8.41 12.46 -3.92
C ASN A 219 7.33 11.72 -4.73
N ILE A 220 7.74 10.96 -5.74
CA ILE A 220 6.83 10.29 -6.68
C ILE A 220 5.92 9.28 -5.98
N ASP A 221 6.40 8.60 -4.94
CA ASP A 221 5.59 7.64 -4.19
C ASP A 221 4.50 8.32 -3.36
N SER A 222 4.81 9.45 -2.71
CA SER A 222 3.83 10.28 -2.00
C SER A 222 2.81 10.84 -2.98
N ALA A 223 3.26 11.33 -4.13
CA ALA A 223 2.39 11.84 -5.18
C ALA A 223 1.44 10.76 -5.72
N ARG A 224 1.95 9.55 -6.02
CA ARG A 224 1.15 8.39 -6.43
C ARG A 224 0.13 8.01 -5.36
N ARG A 225 0.54 7.99 -4.09
CA ARG A 225 -0.34 7.74 -2.96
C ARG A 225 -1.47 8.77 -2.90
N TRP A 226 -1.17 10.05 -3.06
CA TRP A 226 -2.20 11.10 -2.99
C TRP A 226 -3.17 11.07 -4.16
N VAL A 227 -2.71 10.72 -5.38
CA VAL A 227 -3.62 10.42 -6.51
C VAL A 227 -4.57 9.28 -6.13
N GLY A 228 -4.03 8.20 -5.55
CA GLY A 228 -4.83 7.07 -5.08
C GLY A 228 -5.83 7.45 -3.99
N GLU A 229 -5.44 8.30 -3.04
CA GLU A 229 -6.33 8.80 -1.99
C GLU A 229 -7.50 9.60 -2.59
N VAL A 230 -7.25 10.52 -3.52
CA VAL A 230 -8.32 11.30 -4.17
C VAL A 230 -9.20 10.42 -5.07
N ALA A 231 -8.63 9.45 -5.77
CA ALA A 231 -9.43 8.49 -6.54
C ALA A 231 -10.38 7.71 -5.63
N ASN A 232 -9.91 7.28 -4.46
CA ASN A 232 -10.74 6.59 -3.47
C ASN A 232 -11.82 7.49 -2.86
N GLU A 233 -11.53 8.78 -2.64
CA GLU A 233 -12.51 9.76 -2.17
C GLU A 233 -13.63 9.95 -3.21
N ILE A 234 -13.28 10.18 -4.48
CA ILE A 234 -14.26 10.40 -5.56
C ILE A 234 -15.14 9.17 -5.78
N ILE A 235 -14.59 7.95 -5.66
CA ILE A 235 -15.37 6.71 -5.75
C ILE A 235 -16.32 6.54 -4.56
N ARG A 236 -15.98 7.04 -3.38
CA ARG A 236 -16.85 6.96 -2.19
C ARG A 236 -18.01 7.94 -2.24
N ASP A 237 -17.82 9.08 -2.91
CA ASP A 237 -18.80 10.16 -3.00
C ASP A 237 -19.70 10.08 -4.26
N ALA A 238 -19.45 9.12 -5.16
CA ALA A 238 -20.24 8.85 -6.37
C ALA A 238 -21.32 7.77 -6.13
#